data_AF-A0AAW8LIE0-F1
#
_entry.id   AF-A0AAW8LIE0-F1
#
_cell.length_a   1.000
_cell.length_b   1.000
_cell.length_c   1.000
_cell.angle_alpha   90.00
_cell.angle_beta   90.00
_cell.angle_gamma   90.00
#
_symmetry.space_group_name_H-M   'P 1'
#
loop_
_entity.id
_entity.type
_entity.pdbx_description
1 polymer ?
#
loop_
_entity_poly.entity_id
_entity_poly.type
_entity_poly.pdbx_seq_one_letter_code
_entity_poly.pdbx_strand_id
1 'polypeptide(L)'
;MDVETRELQQRLSDAGQLPEVLLIKPITTSTNDDVRELATKGVQQVLVCSHVQTQGRGQRQRQWISPEGNVYLSTLLHTQKPIDGRLALEIALNILQMPSLKGLELQVKWPNDLYSLHGKWGGILVEPISSTQVVVGVGLNIDPLPTDLPDQQVSSLNELGLSHTSRVELIAQLYLAIQQAGQWFNYGSQNLAARFNRSAAFIQQVVEFTDVQGQYSGTFLGIQDDGAVKILTDQGIQTFYQGQLRLKHGG
;
A
#
# COMPACT_ATOMS: atom_id res chain seq x y z
N MET A 1 -14.88 14.37 -20.91
CA MET A 1 -14.11 13.22 -20.39
C MET A 1 -12.81 13.19 -21.14
N ASP A 2 -11.70 13.40 -20.44
CA ASP A 2 -10.35 13.40 -21.02
C ASP A 2 -9.92 12.00 -21.51
N VAL A 3 -8.82 11.96 -22.26
CA VAL A 3 -8.28 10.73 -22.87
C VAL A 3 -7.89 9.70 -21.81
N GLU A 4 -7.29 10.17 -20.71
CA GLU A 4 -6.82 9.34 -19.60
C GLU A 4 -7.98 8.59 -18.94
N THR A 5 -9.08 9.29 -18.63
CA THR A 5 -10.29 8.70 -18.05
C THR A 5 -10.89 7.63 -18.98
N ARG A 6 -10.94 7.89 -20.29
CA ARG A 6 -11.46 6.93 -21.28
C ARG A 6 -10.59 5.68 -21.37
N GLU A 7 -9.27 5.84 -21.41
CA GLU A 7 -8.34 4.70 -21.42
C GLU A 7 -8.49 3.86 -20.15
N LEU A 8 -8.57 4.50 -18.98
CA LEU A 8 -8.76 3.79 -17.71
C LEU A 8 -10.09 3.03 -17.67
N GLN A 9 -11.19 3.68 -18.08
CA GLN A 9 -12.50 3.04 -18.17
C GLN A 9 -12.49 1.84 -19.12
N GLN A 10 -11.84 1.97 -20.29
CA GLN A 10 -11.74 0.87 -21.24
C GLN A 10 -10.99 -0.32 -20.63
N ARG A 11 -9.81 -0.11 -20.04
CA ARG A 11 -9.02 -1.17 -19.41
C ARG A 11 -9.77 -1.88 -18.29
N LEU A 12 -10.48 -1.14 -17.44
CA LEU A 12 -11.26 -1.71 -16.35
C LEU A 12 -12.53 -2.43 -16.84
N SER A 13 -13.14 -1.92 -17.92
CA SER A 13 -14.26 -2.59 -18.60
C SER A 13 -13.83 -3.91 -19.21
N ASP A 14 -12.69 -3.94 -19.91
CA ASP A 14 -12.14 -5.16 -20.52
C ASP A 14 -11.78 -6.22 -19.47
N ALA A 15 -11.37 -5.78 -18.28
CA ALA A 15 -11.13 -6.65 -17.13
C ALA A 15 -12.43 -7.08 -16.40
N GLY A 16 -13.60 -6.55 -16.78
CA GLY A 16 -14.88 -6.83 -16.11
C GLY A 16 -14.94 -6.29 -14.68
N GLN A 17 -14.23 -5.20 -14.39
CA GLN A 17 -14.08 -4.60 -13.06
C GLN A 17 -14.28 -3.08 -13.11
N LEU A 18 -15.11 -2.56 -14.02
CA LEU A 18 -15.42 -1.14 -14.07
C LEU A 18 -16.23 -0.73 -12.82
N PRO A 19 -15.76 0.21 -11.98
CA PRO A 19 -16.53 0.66 -10.81
C PRO A 19 -17.75 1.49 -11.22
N GLU A 20 -18.73 1.57 -10.31
CA GLU A 20 -19.92 2.43 -10.44
C GLU A 20 -19.52 3.90 -10.64
N VAL A 21 -18.53 4.37 -9.87
CA VAL A 21 -17.98 5.72 -9.98
C VAL A 21 -16.47 5.67 -10.21
N LEU A 22 -16.02 6.33 -11.29
CA LEU A 22 -14.61 6.52 -11.60
C LEU A 22 -14.35 8.02 -11.79
N LEU A 23 -13.46 8.57 -10.97
CA LEU A 23 -13.08 9.98 -11.03
C LEU A 23 -11.57 10.12 -11.10
N ILE A 24 -11.09 10.95 -12.03
CA ILE A 24 -9.70 11.41 -12.07
C ILE A 24 -9.72 12.92 -11.85
N LYS A 25 -9.20 13.37 -10.71
CA LYS A 25 -9.19 14.77 -10.31
C LYS A 25 -7.82 15.39 -10.63
N PRO A 26 -7.75 16.61 -11.19
CA PRO A 26 -6.47 17.31 -11.30
C PRO A 26 -5.86 17.60 -9.92
N ILE A 27 -6.70 17.96 -8.95
CA ILE A 27 -6.28 18.24 -7.58
C ILE A 27 -7.38 17.87 -6.59
N THR A 28 -6.98 17.38 -5.41
CA THR A 28 -7.88 17.12 -4.28
C THR A 28 -7.14 17.35 -2.95
N THR A 29 -7.86 17.38 -1.84
CA THR A 29 -7.24 17.33 -0.51
C THR A 29 -6.67 15.94 -0.23
N SER A 30 -7.50 14.91 -0.39
CA SER A 30 -7.14 13.49 -0.23
C SER A 30 -8.13 12.60 -0.99
N THR A 31 -7.61 11.68 -1.80
CA THR A 31 -8.43 10.68 -2.50
C THR A 31 -9.18 9.76 -1.52
N ASN A 32 -8.65 9.52 -0.32
CA ASN A 32 -9.35 8.76 0.72
C ASN A 32 -10.61 9.46 1.21
N ASP A 33 -10.59 10.79 1.31
CA ASP A 33 -11.77 11.55 1.73
C ASP A 33 -12.84 11.58 0.65
N ASP A 34 -12.42 11.74 -0.61
CA ASP A 34 -13.33 11.65 -1.76
C ASP A 34 -14.06 10.31 -1.81
N VAL A 35 -13.34 9.19 -1.63
CA VAL A 35 -13.95 7.86 -1.58
C VAL A 35 -14.87 7.69 -0.38
N ARG A 36 -14.45 8.17 0.81
CA ARG A 36 -15.28 8.10 2.03
C ARG A 36 -16.60 8.84 1.84
N GLU A 37 -16.57 10.03 1.24
CA GLU A 37 -17.77 10.83 0.95
C GLU A 37 -18.71 10.12 -0.02
N LEU A 38 -18.19 9.49 -1.07
CA LEU A 38 -19.00 8.72 -2.02
C LEU A 38 -19.60 7.47 -1.36
N ALA A 39 -18.83 6.79 -0.52
CA ALA A 39 -19.30 5.62 0.22
C ALA A 39 -20.44 5.97 1.20
N THR A 40 -20.36 7.09 1.92
CA THR A 40 -21.44 7.54 2.82
C THR A 40 -22.70 7.97 2.08
N LYS A 41 -22.56 8.36 0.80
CA LYS A 41 -23.69 8.62 -0.11
C LYS A 41 -24.28 7.35 -0.74
N GLY A 42 -23.74 6.17 -0.42
CA GLY A 42 -24.27 4.87 -0.84
C GLY A 42 -23.61 4.26 -2.07
N VAL A 43 -22.59 4.89 -2.66
CA VAL A 43 -21.84 4.32 -3.78
C VAL A 43 -21.07 3.09 -3.28
N GLN A 44 -21.23 1.95 -3.96
CA GLN A 44 -20.68 0.68 -3.48
C GLN A 44 -19.35 0.30 -4.13
N GLN A 45 -19.08 0.83 -5.33
CA GLN A 45 -17.85 0.57 -6.08
C GLN A 45 -17.32 1.88 -6.62
N VAL A 46 -16.20 2.35 -6.07
CA VAL A 46 -15.66 3.67 -6.41
C VAL A 46 -14.15 3.59 -6.57
N LEU A 47 -13.64 4.26 -7.60
CA LEU A 47 -12.23 4.56 -7.80
C LEU A 47 -12.07 6.07 -7.95
N VAL A 48 -11.32 6.69 -7.06
CA VAL A 48 -10.90 8.08 -7.19
C VAL A 48 -9.39 8.13 -7.34
N CYS A 49 -8.92 8.79 -8.39
CA CYS A 49 -7.52 9.10 -8.61
C CYS A 49 -7.33 10.62 -8.57
N SER A 50 -6.12 11.06 -8.26
CA SER A 50 -5.74 12.47 -8.38
C SER A 50 -4.36 12.64 -9.02
N HIS A 51 -4.15 13.74 -9.75
CA HIS A 51 -2.80 14.13 -10.20
C HIS A 51 -1.99 14.72 -9.04
N VAL A 52 -2.64 15.49 -8.16
CA VAL A 52 -2.01 16.12 -6.98
C VAL A 52 -2.91 15.99 -5.75
N GLN A 53 -2.32 15.82 -4.56
CA GLN A 53 -3.05 15.97 -3.29
C GLN A 53 -2.42 17.07 -2.42
N THR A 54 -3.26 17.96 -1.87
CA THR A 54 -2.78 19.05 -1.00
C THR A 54 -2.67 18.65 0.47
N GLN A 55 -3.39 17.60 0.89
CA GLN A 55 -3.42 17.07 2.24
C GLN A 55 -3.33 15.54 2.24
N GLY A 56 -2.46 14.99 1.39
CA GLY A 56 -2.22 13.55 1.34
C GLY A 56 -1.85 12.99 2.71
N ARG A 57 -2.44 11.85 3.08
CA ARG A 57 -2.25 11.22 4.39
C ARG A 57 -1.54 9.88 4.28
N GLY A 58 -0.65 9.62 5.22
CA GLY A 58 -0.12 8.31 5.57
C GLY A 58 -0.66 7.85 6.93
N GLN A 59 -0.17 6.69 7.39
CA GLN A 59 -0.53 6.20 8.73
C GLN A 59 -0.07 7.16 9.83
N ARG A 60 -0.77 7.11 10.97
CA ARG A 60 -0.48 7.94 12.16
C ARG A 60 -0.46 9.45 11.85
N GLN A 61 -1.33 9.90 10.94
CA GLN A 61 -1.47 11.30 10.53
C GLN A 61 -0.20 11.91 9.91
N ARG A 62 0.76 11.08 9.45
CA ARG A 62 1.91 11.58 8.70
C ARG A 62 1.47 12.12 7.35
N GLN A 63 2.12 13.15 6.86
CA GLN A 63 1.85 13.69 5.53
C GLN A 63 2.40 12.76 4.45
N TRP A 64 1.61 12.54 3.39
CA TRP A 64 2.04 11.89 2.16
C TRP A 64 2.26 12.97 1.08
N ILE A 65 3.52 13.20 0.71
CA ILE A 65 3.90 14.17 -0.32
C ILE A 65 3.37 13.68 -1.67
N SER A 66 2.56 14.52 -2.33
CA SER A 66 1.76 14.10 -3.50
C SER A 66 1.95 15.00 -4.75
N PRO A 67 3.17 15.16 -5.31
CA PRO A 67 3.42 15.94 -6.52
C PRO A 67 2.85 15.29 -7.79
N GLU A 68 2.64 16.11 -8.82
CA GLU A 68 2.18 15.62 -10.12
C GLU A 68 3.14 14.59 -10.74
N GLY A 69 2.61 13.67 -11.55
CA GLY A 69 3.36 12.61 -12.25
C GLY A 69 3.28 11.22 -11.61
N ASN A 70 2.91 11.15 -10.34
CA ASN A 70 2.84 9.92 -9.54
C ASN A 70 1.41 9.35 -9.47
N VAL A 71 1.24 8.20 -8.80
CA VAL A 71 -0.08 7.58 -8.60
C VAL A 71 -0.60 7.89 -7.22
N TYR A 72 -1.77 8.52 -7.15
CA TYR A 72 -2.57 8.66 -5.94
C TYR A 72 -3.97 8.17 -6.24
N LEU A 73 -4.35 7.05 -5.64
CA LEU A 73 -5.69 6.51 -5.81
C LEU A 73 -6.25 5.97 -4.52
N SER A 74 -7.57 6.05 -4.42
CA SER A 74 -8.31 5.37 -3.39
C SER A 74 -9.48 4.61 -3.98
N THR A 75 -9.79 3.48 -3.37
CA THR A 75 -10.98 2.68 -3.70
C THR A 75 -11.67 2.20 -2.42
N LEU A 76 -12.95 1.91 -2.55
CA LEU A 76 -13.72 1.21 -1.53
C LEU A 76 -13.53 -0.31 -1.67
N LEU A 77 -13.31 -1.00 -0.55
CA LEU A 77 -13.39 -2.45 -0.46
C LEU A 77 -14.47 -2.87 0.54
N HIS A 78 -15.12 -3.98 0.23
CA HIS A 78 -16.05 -4.67 1.11
C HIS A 78 -15.48 -6.05 1.46
N THR A 79 -15.31 -6.30 2.74
CA THR A 79 -14.85 -7.59 3.26
C THR A 79 -16.03 -8.39 3.81
N GLN A 80 -15.89 -9.71 3.86
CA GLN A 80 -16.88 -10.62 4.46
C GLN A 80 -16.62 -10.86 5.95
N LYS A 81 -15.48 -10.36 6.46
CA LYS A 81 -15.00 -10.52 7.83
C LYS A 81 -14.50 -9.19 8.37
N PRO A 82 -14.47 -9.00 9.70
CA PRO A 82 -13.91 -7.80 10.31
C PRO A 82 -12.50 -7.50 9.78
N ILE A 83 -12.27 -6.25 9.41
CA ILE A 83 -10.97 -5.80 8.90
C ILE A 83 -9.92 -5.88 10.01
N ASP A 84 -8.74 -6.39 9.68
CA ASP A 84 -7.57 -6.40 10.55
C ASP A 84 -6.27 -6.08 9.78
N GLY A 85 -5.13 -6.13 10.46
CA GLY A 85 -3.82 -5.78 9.90
C GLY A 85 -3.39 -6.59 8.69
N ARG A 86 -3.96 -7.78 8.47
CA ARG A 86 -3.63 -8.64 7.31
C ARG A 86 -4.08 -8.02 6.00
N LEU A 87 -5.12 -7.19 5.99
CA LEU A 87 -5.63 -6.58 4.76
C LEU A 87 -4.55 -5.72 4.07
N ALA A 88 -3.82 -4.90 4.82
CA ALA A 88 -2.73 -4.08 4.27
C ALA A 88 -1.59 -4.94 3.69
N LEU A 89 -1.31 -6.09 4.34
CA LEU A 89 -0.30 -7.04 3.88
C LEU A 89 -0.74 -7.75 2.59
N GLU A 90 -2.02 -8.15 2.48
CA GLU A 90 -2.57 -8.71 1.24
C GLU A 90 -2.54 -7.70 0.10
N ILE A 91 -2.90 -6.45 0.37
CA ILE A 91 -2.84 -5.38 -0.63
C ILE A 91 -1.39 -5.25 -1.13
N ALA A 92 -0.41 -5.15 -0.24
CA ALA A 92 0.99 -5.05 -0.63
C ALA A 92 1.45 -6.25 -1.47
N LEU A 93 1.10 -7.47 -1.06
CA LEU A 93 1.48 -8.69 -1.79
C LEU A 93 0.87 -8.75 -3.18
N ASN A 94 -0.41 -8.39 -3.35
CA ASN A 94 -1.06 -8.39 -4.66
C ASN A 94 -0.51 -7.27 -5.56
N ILE A 95 -0.14 -6.12 -4.99
CA ILE A 95 0.56 -5.05 -5.73
C ILE A 95 1.88 -5.56 -6.29
N LEU A 96 2.69 -6.25 -5.49
CA LEU A 96 3.96 -6.82 -5.96
C LEU A 96 3.80 -7.85 -7.09
N GLN A 97 2.59 -8.40 -7.31
CA GLN A 97 2.30 -9.33 -8.41
C GLN A 97 1.75 -8.64 -9.66
N MET A 98 1.62 -7.30 -9.67
CA MET A 98 1.20 -6.56 -10.86
C MET A 98 2.11 -6.89 -12.05
N PRO A 99 1.54 -7.19 -13.24
CA PRO A 99 2.33 -7.51 -14.42
C PRO A 99 3.43 -6.49 -14.75
N SER A 100 3.15 -5.19 -14.58
CA SER A 100 4.11 -4.11 -14.85
C SER A 100 5.31 -4.09 -13.90
N LEU A 101 5.19 -4.70 -12.72
CA LEU A 101 6.25 -4.73 -11.71
C LEU A 101 7.09 -6.01 -11.79
N LYS A 102 6.75 -6.92 -12.70
CA LYS A 102 7.47 -8.17 -12.89
C LYS A 102 8.90 -7.90 -13.33
N GLY A 103 9.86 -8.48 -12.61
CA GLY A 103 11.29 -8.34 -12.88
C GLY A 103 11.96 -7.24 -12.06
N LEU A 104 11.20 -6.41 -11.33
CA LEU A 104 11.75 -5.46 -10.38
C LEU A 104 12.03 -6.16 -9.04
N GLU A 105 13.13 -5.79 -8.37
CA GLU A 105 13.48 -6.29 -7.04
C GLU A 105 12.72 -5.52 -5.94
N LEU A 106 11.45 -5.89 -5.74
CA LEU A 106 10.55 -5.23 -4.81
C LEU A 106 10.35 -6.04 -3.53
N GLN A 107 10.13 -5.30 -2.44
CA GLN A 107 9.93 -5.80 -1.09
C GLN A 107 8.69 -5.16 -0.46
N VAL A 108 8.25 -5.73 0.65
CA VAL A 108 7.24 -5.14 1.54
C VAL A 108 7.87 -4.90 2.88
N LYS A 109 7.82 -3.66 3.35
CA LYS A 109 8.20 -3.30 4.72
C LYS A 109 6.93 -3.22 5.57
N TRP A 110 6.89 -4.03 6.61
CA TRP A 110 5.73 -4.08 7.51
C TRP A 110 5.49 -2.72 8.19
N PRO A 111 4.23 -2.27 8.34
CA PRO A 111 3.00 -2.99 7.99
C PRO A 111 2.44 -2.67 6.59
N ASN A 112 2.90 -1.60 5.93
CA ASN A 112 2.16 -0.99 4.83
C ASN A 112 3.03 -0.22 3.82
N ASP A 113 4.35 -0.39 3.90
CA ASP A 113 5.30 0.28 3.00
C ASP A 113 5.63 -0.65 1.84
N LEU A 114 5.43 -0.16 0.62
CA LEU A 114 5.96 -0.77 -0.59
C LEU A 114 7.42 -0.33 -0.72
N TYR A 115 8.33 -1.29 -0.72
CA TYR A 115 9.74 -1.05 -0.45
C TYR A 115 10.64 -1.69 -1.52
N SER A 116 11.90 -1.27 -1.56
CA SER A 116 12.97 -1.86 -2.36
C SER A 116 14.27 -1.75 -1.56
N LEU A 117 15.37 -2.31 -2.08
CA LEU A 117 16.70 -2.10 -1.49
C LEU A 117 17.13 -0.62 -1.48
N HIS A 118 16.50 0.21 -2.32
CA HIS A 118 16.79 1.64 -2.45
C HIS A 118 15.80 2.53 -1.69
N GLY A 119 14.84 1.96 -0.96
CA GLY A 119 13.91 2.71 -0.11
C GLY A 119 12.44 2.53 -0.48
N LYS A 120 11.58 3.34 0.13
CA LYS A 120 10.13 3.29 -0.05
C LYS A 120 9.73 3.87 -1.41
N TRP A 121 9.02 3.10 -2.22
CA TRP A 121 8.47 3.55 -3.51
C TRP A 121 6.95 3.68 -3.49
N GLY A 122 6.29 3.27 -2.42
CA GLY A 122 4.86 3.48 -2.28
C GLY A 122 4.36 3.19 -0.87
N GLY A 123 3.12 3.59 -0.60
CA GLY A 123 2.49 3.42 0.70
C GLY A 123 1.02 3.06 0.57
N ILE A 124 0.55 2.22 1.50
CA ILE A 124 -0.84 1.80 1.59
C ILE A 124 -1.45 2.40 2.86
N LEU A 125 -2.63 2.97 2.74
CA LEU A 125 -3.41 3.49 3.85
C LEU A 125 -4.80 2.84 3.85
N VAL A 126 -5.09 2.09 4.91
CA VAL A 126 -6.36 1.40 5.11
C VAL A 126 -7.12 2.13 6.21
N GLU A 127 -8.28 2.71 5.87
CA GLU A 127 -9.13 3.46 6.81
C GLU A 127 -10.55 2.85 6.83
N PRO A 128 -10.88 2.05 7.86
CA PRO A 128 -12.20 1.46 8.00
C PRO A 128 -13.31 2.53 8.10
N ILE A 129 -14.44 2.28 7.42
CA ILE A 129 -15.70 3.02 7.59
C ILE A 129 -16.60 2.27 8.58
N SER A 130 -16.63 0.94 8.46
CA SER A 130 -17.33 0.01 9.36
C SER A 130 -16.46 -1.21 9.62
N SER A 131 -16.99 -2.25 10.28
CA SER A 131 -16.25 -3.50 10.50
C SER A 131 -15.88 -4.22 9.20
N THR A 132 -16.66 -4.03 8.13
CA THR A 132 -16.50 -4.76 6.85
C THR A 132 -16.38 -3.86 5.63
N GLN A 133 -16.34 -2.54 5.82
CA GLN A 133 -16.21 -1.58 4.73
C GLN A 133 -15.00 -0.69 4.99
N VAL A 134 -14.15 -0.50 3.98
CA VAL A 134 -12.86 0.16 4.14
C VAL A 134 -12.44 0.95 2.93
N VAL A 135 -11.91 2.13 3.18
CA VAL A 135 -11.20 2.92 2.16
C VAL A 135 -9.76 2.46 2.10
N VAL A 136 -9.31 2.07 0.91
CA VAL A 136 -7.92 1.74 0.63
C VAL A 136 -7.33 2.82 -0.25
N GLY A 137 -6.41 3.58 0.30
CA GLY A 137 -5.56 4.53 -0.43
C GLY A 137 -4.21 3.92 -0.75
N VAL A 138 -3.72 4.13 -1.97
CA VAL A 138 -2.38 3.76 -2.39
C VAL A 138 -1.72 4.93 -3.10
N GLY A 139 -0.52 5.27 -2.63
CA GLY A 139 0.39 6.20 -3.28
C GLY A 139 1.59 5.46 -3.86
N LEU A 140 1.91 5.64 -5.13
CA LEU A 140 3.13 5.11 -5.76
C LEU A 140 3.98 6.25 -6.31
N ASN A 141 5.28 6.18 -6.05
CA ASN A 141 6.28 7.03 -6.67
C ASN A 141 6.68 6.40 -8.01
N ILE A 142 6.16 6.92 -9.12
CA ILE A 142 6.63 6.60 -10.47
C ILE A 142 7.97 7.30 -10.70
N ASP A 143 8.02 8.60 -10.39
CA ASP A 143 9.17 9.47 -10.53
C ASP A 143 9.71 9.89 -9.16
N PRO A 144 10.99 10.32 -9.07
CA PRO A 144 11.57 10.79 -7.83
C PRO A 144 10.78 11.95 -7.21
N LEU A 145 10.71 11.98 -5.87
CA LEU A 145 10.11 13.11 -5.17
C LEU A 145 11.00 14.35 -5.31
N PRO A 146 10.43 15.56 -5.38
CA PRO A 146 11.19 16.80 -5.52
C PRO A 146 11.92 17.22 -4.24
N THR A 147 11.80 16.47 -3.16
CA THR A 147 12.40 16.79 -1.86
C THR A 147 12.88 15.53 -1.17
N ASP A 148 14.10 15.58 -0.63
CA ASP A 148 14.64 14.54 0.22
C ASP A 148 13.85 14.43 1.53
N LEU A 149 13.55 13.19 1.95
CA LEU A 149 12.94 12.92 3.23
C LEU A 149 14.02 12.44 4.21
N PRO A 150 14.48 13.29 5.16
CA PRO A 150 15.65 12.98 5.99
C PRO A 150 15.46 11.72 6.86
N ASP A 151 14.23 11.41 7.26
CA ASP A 151 13.90 10.27 8.13
C ASP A 151 13.48 9.00 7.37
N GLN A 152 13.50 9.03 6.03
CA GLN A 152 13.02 7.92 5.22
C GLN A 152 13.71 7.88 3.86
N GLN A 153 14.45 6.79 3.62
CA GLN A 153 14.92 6.48 2.28
C GLN A 153 13.71 6.23 1.36
N VAL A 154 13.65 6.97 0.26
CA VAL A 154 12.62 6.89 -0.79
C VAL A 154 13.27 6.44 -2.09
N SER A 155 12.54 5.67 -2.88
CA SER A 155 12.87 5.39 -4.29
C SER A 155 11.62 5.61 -5.15
N SER A 156 11.80 5.53 -6.47
CA SER A 156 10.72 5.57 -7.45
C SER A 156 10.79 4.39 -8.42
N LEU A 157 9.66 4.02 -9.02
CA LEU A 157 9.58 2.88 -9.92
C LEU A 157 10.50 3.05 -11.14
N ASN A 158 10.65 4.27 -11.68
CA ASN A 158 11.56 4.54 -12.79
C ASN A 158 13.04 4.33 -12.39
N GLU A 159 13.46 4.73 -11.18
CA GLU A 159 14.81 4.43 -10.67
C GLU A 159 15.04 2.93 -10.47
N LEU A 160 13.98 2.18 -10.18
CA LEU A 160 14.02 0.73 -10.00
C LEU A 160 13.98 -0.04 -11.32
N GLY A 161 13.86 0.64 -12.47
CA GLY A 161 13.88 0.02 -13.80
C GLY A 161 12.50 -0.24 -14.42
N LEU A 162 11.43 0.36 -13.89
CA LEU A 162 10.14 0.37 -14.58
C LEU A 162 10.31 1.03 -15.95
N SER A 163 9.91 0.32 -17.00
CA SER A 163 9.98 0.81 -18.37
C SER A 163 8.69 0.50 -19.11
N HIS A 164 8.35 1.34 -20.09
CA HIS A 164 7.24 1.12 -21.04
C HIS A 164 5.84 0.91 -20.42
N THR A 165 5.61 1.34 -19.17
CA THR A 165 4.30 1.26 -18.52
C THR A 165 3.73 2.65 -18.31
N SER A 166 2.50 2.90 -18.78
CA SER A 166 1.83 4.19 -18.55
C SER A 166 1.28 4.31 -17.13
N ARG A 167 1.11 5.55 -16.64
CA ARG A 167 0.46 5.81 -15.34
C ARG A 167 -0.96 5.23 -15.28
N VAL A 168 -1.71 5.31 -16.38
CA VAL A 168 -3.05 4.73 -16.51
C VAL A 168 -3.03 3.21 -16.37
N GLU A 169 -2.05 2.56 -16.99
CA GLU A 169 -1.88 1.11 -16.88
C GLU A 169 -1.55 0.68 -15.45
N LEU A 170 -0.67 1.42 -14.76
CA LEU A 170 -0.40 1.21 -13.34
C LEU A 170 -1.65 1.37 -12.48
N ILE A 171 -2.46 2.42 -12.71
CA ILE A 171 -3.70 2.65 -11.97
C ILE A 171 -4.68 1.49 -12.18
N ALA A 172 -4.85 1.02 -13.42
CA ALA A 172 -5.73 -0.10 -13.72
C ALA A 172 -5.27 -1.38 -13.02
N GLN A 173 -3.99 -1.74 -13.17
CA GLN A 173 -3.42 -2.93 -12.52
C GLN A 173 -3.48 -2.85 -10.99
N LEU A 174 -3.26 -1.65 -10.43
CA LEU A 174 -3.32 -1.42 -8.99
C LEU A 174 -4.75 -1.57 -8.44
N TYR A 175 -5.75 -1.01 -9.12
CA TYR A 175 -7.15 -1.21 -8.75
C TYR A 175 -7.52 -2.69 -8.74
N LEU A 176 -7.17 -3.44 -9.79
CA LEU A 176 -7.41 -4.88 -9.87
C LEU A 176 -6.69 -5.66 -8.76
N ALA A 177 -5.44 -5.29 -8.45
CA ALA A 177 -4.66 -5.91 -7.37
C ALA A 177 -5.32 -5.69 -5.99
N ILE A 178 -5.88 -4.50 -5.75
CA ILE A 178 -6.61 -4.19 -4.50
C ILE A 178 -7.90 -5.02 -4.40
N GLN A 179 -8.67 -5.16 -5.48
CA GLN A 179 -9.86 -6.03 -5.49
C GLN A 179 -9.48 -7.50 -5.22
N GLN A 180 -8.41 -7.99 -5.86
CA GLN A 180 -7.91 -9.35 -5.65
C GLN A 180 -7.41 -9.57 -4.21
N ALA A 181 -6.77 -8.57 -3.60
CA ALA A 181 -6.38 -8.61 -2.19
C ALA A 181 -7.58 -8.76 -1.25
N GLY A 182 -8.69 -8.07 -1.54
CA GLY A 182 -9.96 -8.24 -0.81
C GLY A 182 -10.47 -9.68 -0.86
N GLN A 183 -10.35 -10.35 -2.00
CA GLN A 183 -10.69 -11.78 -2.12
C GLN A 183 -9.77 -12.65 -1.27
N TRP A 184 -8.44 -12.48 -1.38
CA TRP A 184 -7.46 -13.21 -0.57
C TRP A 184 -7.74 -13.08 0.93
N PHE A 185 -8.05 -11.86 1.38
CA PHE A 185 -8.43 -11.57 2.76
C PHE A 185 -9.71 -12.32 3.17
N ASN A 186 -10.75 -12.29 2.34
CA ASN A 186 -12.01 -13.01 2.61
C ASN A 186 -11.80 -14.52 2.72
N TYR A 187 -10.92 -15.09 1.89
CA TYR A 187 -10.51 -16.51 1.93
C TYR A 187 -9.48 -16.83 3.02
N GLY A 188 -9.22 -15.90 3.94
CA GLY A 188 -8.48 -16.15 5.18
C GLY A 188 -6.97 -15.95 5.06
N SER A 189 -6.49 -15.27 4.02
CA SER A 189 -5.07 -14.92 3.89
C SER A 189 -4.14 -16.13 3.97
N GLN A 190 -4.49 -17.22 3.27
CA GLN A 190 -3.76 -18.48 3.39
C GLN A 190 -2.26 -18.32 3.11
N ASN A 191 -1.43 -18.94 3.94
CA ASN A 191 0.04 -18.89 3.86
C ASN A 191 0.59 -17.45 3.81
N LEU A 192 -0.05 -16.51 4.51
CA LEU A 192 0.37 -15.10 4.53
C LEU A 192 1.82 -14.95 4.98
N ALA A 193 2.25 -15.65 6.03
CA ALA A 193 3.62 -15.59 6.52
C ALA A 193 4.61 -16.05 5.45
N ALA A 194 4.34 -17.17 4.79
CA ALA A 194 5.23 -17.70 3.75
C ALA A 194 5.32 -16.76 2.53
N ARG A 195 4.19 -16.15 2.12
CA ARG A 195 4.18 -15.19 1.01
C ARG A 195 4.92 -13.90 1.37
N PHE A 196 4.60 -13.32 2.52
CA PHE A 196 5.20 -12.08 3.01
C PHE A 196 6.69 -12.22 3.27
N ASN A 197 7.11 -13.26 4.01
CA ASN A 197 8.50 -13.40 4.45
C ASN A 197 9.49 -13.58 3.28
N ARG A 198 9.02 -14.04 2.10
CA ARG A 198 9.84 -14.11 0.88
C ARG A 198 10.14 -12.75 0.26
N SER A 199 9.26 -11.78 0.45
CA SER A 199 9.40 -10.40 -0.05
C SER A 199 9.62 -9.39 1.08
N ALA A 200 9.89 -9.84 2.30
CA ALA A 200 9.95 -8.95 3.46
C ALA A 200 11.23 -8.12 3.45
N ALA A 201 11.09 -6.81 3.54
CA ALA A 201 12.22 -5.94 3.83
C ALA A 201 12.77 -6.26 5.24
N PHE A 202 14.10 -6.17 5.38
CA PHE A 202 14.83 -6.37 6.65
C PHE A 202 14.79 -7.78 7.24
N ILE A 203 14.35 -8.79 6.49
CA ILE A 203 14.34 -10.19 6.98
C ILE A 203 15.75 -10.60 7.41
N GLN A 204 15.87 -11.22 8.59
CA GLN A 204 17.13 -11.60 9.25
C GLN A 204 18.10 -10.44 9.56
N GLN A 205 17.63 -9.19 9.54
CA GLN A 205 18.44 -8.01 9.90
C GLN A 205 18.09 -7.52 11.30
N VAL A 206 19.02 -6.80 11.93
CA VAL A 206 18.80 -6.14 13.21
C VAL A 206 17.92 -4.90 13.00
N VAL A 207 16.79 -4.87 13.68
CA VAL A 207 15.76 -3.83 13.57
C VAL A 207 15.51 -3.19 14.92
N GLU A 208 14.96 -1.97 14.86
CA GLU A 208 14.27 -1.33 15.97
C GLU A 208 12.77 -1.37 15.71
N PHE A 209 12.01 -1.75 16.73
CA PHE A 209 10.57 -1.80 16.70
C PHE A 209 10.00 -0.91 17.79
N THR A 210 9.03 -0.06 17.45
CA THR A 210 8.38 0.85 18.41
C THR A 210 6.87 0.68 18.38
N ASP A 211 6.28 0.35 19.51
CA ASP A 211 4.83 0.31 19.71
C ASP A 211 4.38 1.26 20.85
N VAL A 212 3.20 1.03 21.40
CA VAL A 212 2.65 1.84 22.50
C VAL A 212 3.28 1.50 23.86
N GLN A 213 3.94 0.34 23.99
CA GLN A 213 4.56 -0.13 25.23
C GLN A 213 6.03 0.28 25.31
N GLY A 214 6.71 0.42 24.18
CA GLY A 214 8.08 0.94 24.15
C GLY A 214 8.83 0.66 22.87
N GLN A 215 10.15 0.61 23.00
CA GLN A 215 11.08 0.32 21.91
C GLN A 215 11.83 -0.99 22.18
N TYR A 216 11.97 -1.79 21.13
CA TYR A 216 12.58 -3.11 21.14
C TYR A 216 13.66 -3.16 20.06
N SER A 217 14.75 -3.86 20.34
CA SER A 217 15.84 -4.10 19.38
C SER A 217 16.05 -5.60 19.27
N GLY A 218 16.25 -6.10 18.05
CA GLY A 218 16.46 -7.52 17.82
C GLY A 218 16.48 -7.88 16.35
N THR A 219 16.55 -9.17 16.03
CA THR A 219 16.56 -9.66 14.64
C THR A 219 15.14 -9.85 14.14
N PHE A 220 14.77 -9.23 13.02
CA PHE A 220 13.46 -9.42 12.40
C PHE A 220 13.37 -10.80 11.74
N LEU A 221 12.48 -11.65 12.25
CA LEU A 221 12.28 -13.03 11.77
C LEU A 221 11.10 -13.16 10.80
N GLY A 222 10.51 -12.03 10.36
CA GLY A 222 9.32 -12.00 9.52
C GLY A 222 8.03 -11.91 10.33
N ILE A 223 6.91 -12.27 9.72
CA ILE A 223 5.58 -12.29 10.34
C ILE A 223 5.06 -13.71 10.57
N GLN A 224 3.98 -13.82 11.34
CA GLN A 224 3.11 -14.99 11.47
C GLN A 224 1.88 -14.87 10.55
N ASP A 225 1.10 -15.94 10.39
CA ASP A 225 -0.07 -15.97 9.48
C ASP A 225 -1.22 -15.05 9.95
N ASP A 226 -1.22 -14.64 11.21
CA ASP A 226 -2.11 -13.62 11.75
C ASP A 226 -1.63 -12.17 11.44
N GLY A 227 -0.47 -12.02 10.79
CA GLY A 227 0.14 -10.73 10.45
C GLY A 227 1.09 -10.16 11.51
N ALA A 228 1.28 -10.85 12.64
CA ALA A 228 2.10 -10.35 13.72
C ALA A 228 3.61 -10.48 13.44
N VAL A 229 4.35 -9.41 13.69
CA VAL A 229 5.81 -9.34 13.53
C VAL A 229 6.51 -10.18 14.60
N LYS A 230 7.51 -10.98 14.21
CA LYS A 230 8.41 -11.72 15.10
C LYS A 230 9.78 -11.06 15.15
N ILE A 231 10.25 -10.77 16.36
CA ILE A 231 11.59 -10.23 16.60
C ILE A 231 12.29 -11.10 17.64
N LEU A 232 13.50 -11.57 17.32
CA LEU A 232 14.38 -12.23 18.29
C LEU A 232 15.14 -11.17 19.08
N THR A 233 14.78 -10.98 20.35
CA THR A 233 15.45 -10.09 21.31
C THR A 233 16.30 -10.91 22.28
N ASP A 234 17.04 -10.24 23.16
CA ASP A 234 17.81 -10.88 24.23
C ASP A 234 16.94 -11.68 25.22
N GLN A 235 15.63 -11.41 25.25
CA GLN A 235 14.65 -12.12 26.06
C GLN A 235 13.95 -13.26 25.31
N GLY A 236 14.36 -13.55 24.07
CA GLY A 236 13.74 -14.54 23.19
C GLY A 236 12.88 -13.94 22.09
N ILE A 237 12.02 -14.76 21.47
CA ILE A 237 11.14 -14.31 20.37
C ILE A 237 9.95 -13.54 20.95
N GLN A 238 9.79 -12.29 20.54
CA GLN A 238 8.65 -11.43 20.86
C GLN A 238 7.78 -11.20 19.62
N THR A 239 6.48 -11.04 19.86
CA THR A 239 5.47 -10.89 18.81
C THR A 239 4.73 -9.57 18.95
N PHE A 240 4.54 -8.84 17.84
CA PHE A 240 3.90 -7.53 17.83
C PHE A 240 2.83 -7.42 16.74
N TYR A 241 1.68 -6.83 17.08
CA TYR A 241 0.55 -6.66 16.14
C TYR A 241 0.44 -5.25 15.58
N GLN A 242 1.02 -4.27 16.28
CA GLN A 242 0.97 -2.85 15.92
C GLN A 242 2.29 -2.21 16.32
N GLY A 243 2.81 -1.31 15.49
CA GLY A 243 4.09 -0.67 15.77
C GLY A 243 4.72 -0.08 14.52
N GLN A 244 5.98 0.30 14.63
CA GLN A 244 6.80 0.80 13.54
C GLN A 244 8.09 -0.01 13.50
N LEU A 245 8.39 -0.59 12.34
CA LEU A 245 9.62 -1.33 12.08
C LEU A 245 10.63 -0.40 11.36
N ARG A 246 11.85 -0.32 11.87
CA ARG A 246 12.97 0.41 11.25
C ARG A 246 14.21 -0.46 11.23
N LEU A 247 15.02 -0.33 10.18
CA LEU A 247 16.34 -0.93 10.17
C LEU A 247 17.20 -0.19 11.20
N LYS A 248 17.97 -0.94 12.00
CA LYS A 248 18.92 -0.33 12.92
C LYS A 248 20.17 0.03 12.14
N HIS A 249 20.37 1.32 11.88
CA HIS A 249 21.65 1.77 11.32
C HIS A 249 22.71 1.66 12.40
N GLY A 250 23.83 0.98 12.08
CA GLY A 250 25.00 1.00 12.94
C GLY A 250 25.48 2.45 13.08
N GLY A 251 25.63 2.92 14.31
CA GLY A 251 26.31 4.19 14.60
C GLY A 251 27.80 4.11 14.31
#